data_AF-A0A1H3E3A8-F1
#
_entry.id   AF-A0A1H3E3A8-F1
#
_cell.length_a   1.000
_cell.length_b   1.000
_cell.length_c   1.000
_cell.angle_alpha   90.00
_cell.angle_beta   90.00
_cell.angle_gamma   90.00
#
_symmetry.space_group_name_H-M   'P 1'
#
loop_
_entity.id
_entity.type
_entity.pdbx_description
1 polymer ?
#
loop_
_entity_poly.entity_id
_entity_poly.type
_entity_poly.pdbx_seq_one_letter_code
_entity_poly.pdbx_strand_id
1 'polypeptide(L)'
;MKLFLENLEFAINKKDVDFSLVLYQLTPAGTYYNLSYYIGRASFAKDTERRNLLIPNQNTQVSFTNSKLISKKLEKGSRIVIVVNVNKNNNAQINYGTGKDVNLESIKDAETPLEISFTGKSSISLAVWNDSKN
;
A
#
# COMPACT_ATOMS: atom_id res chain seq x y z
N MET A 1 2.84 -8.82 15.30
CA MET A 1 2.95 -8.66 13.84
C MET A 1 2.87 -7.20 13.45
N LYS A 2 3.89 -6.75 12.73
CA LYS A 2 3.94 -5.43 12.07
C LYS A 2 4.23 -5.67 10.59
N LEU A 3 3.55 -4.93 9.71
CA LEU A 3 3.71 -5.00 8.27
C LEU A 3 4.84 -4.06 7.85
N PHE A 4 5.88 -4.59 7.22
CA PHE A 4 6.92 -3.79 6.60
C PHE A 4 6.87 -4.05 5.10
N LEU A 5 6.74 -3.00 4.30
CA LEU A 5 6.94 -3.14 2.86
C LEU A 5 8.37 -2.73 2.56
N GLU A 6 9.19 -3.71 2.24
CA GLU A 6 10.59 -3.49 1.88
C GLU A 6 10.66 -2.82 0.52
N ASN A 7 9.89 -3.32 -0.44
CA ASN A 7 9.79 -2.75 -1.78
C ASN A 7 8.43 -3.05 -2.42
N LEU A 8 7.77 -2.01 -2.94
CA LEU A 8 6.73 -2.11 -3.96
C LEU A 8 7.29 -1.57 -5.26
N GLU A 9 7.46 -2.44 -6.25
CA GLU A 9 7.82 -2.01 -7.59
C GLU A 9 6.58 -1.98 -8.48
N PHE A 10 6.29 -0.79 -9.02
CA PHE A 10 5.15 -0.57 -9.89
C PHE A 10 5.42 0.52 -10.92
N ALA A 11 4.64 0.56 -11.99
CA ALA A 11 4.59 1.68 -12.94
C ALA A 11 3.15 2.18 -13.06
N ILE A 12 2.97 3.50 -13.22
CA ILE A 12 1.66 4.12 -13.46
C ILE A 12 1.73 5.14 -14.59
N ASN A 13 0.61 5.39 -15.25
CA ASN A 13 0.49 6.44 -16.28
C ASN A 13 0.30 7.87 -15.70
N LYS A 14 0.39 8.04 -14.37
CA LYS A 14 0.21 9.31 -13.65
C LYS A 14 1.51 9.75 -12.97
N LYS A 15 1.55 10.98 -12.44
CA LYS A 15 2.73 11.53 -11.74
C LYS A 15 2.72 11.27 -10.24
N ASP A 16 1.61 10.79 -9.70
CA ASP A 16 1.47 10.47 -8.28
C ASP A 16 0.31 9.49 -8.07
N VAL A 17 0.31 8.80 -6.94
CA VAL A 17 -0.77 7.88 -6.54
C VAL A 17 -0.78 7.70 -5.03
N ASP A 18 -1.98 7.70 -4.44
CA ASP A 18 -2.16 7.22 -3.07
C ASP A 18 -2.47 5.74 -3.13
N PHE A 19 -1.72 4.93 -2.38
CA PHE A 19 -1.89 3.49 -2.33
C PHE A 19 -2.11 3.03 -0.89
N SER A 20 -2.68 1.84 -0.76
CA SER A 20 -2.93 1.18 0.51
C SER A 20 -2.51 -0.27 0.44
N LEU A 21 -1.95 -0.77 1.54
CA LEU A 21 -1.74 -2.18 1.77
C LEU A 21 -2.54 -2.59 2.98
N VAL A 22 -3.37 -3.62 2.84
CA VAL A 22 -4.19 -4.14 3.93
C VAL A 22 -3.84 -5.60 4.16
N LEU A 23 -3.48 -5.92 5.39
CA LEU A 23 -3.09 -7.24 5.85
C LEU A 23 -4.30 -7.91 6.51
N TYR A 24 -4.65 -9.09 6.02
CA TYR A 24 -5.73 -9.91 6.54
C TYR A 24 -5.23 -11.29 6.99
N GLN A 25 -5.91 -11.83 7.99
CA GLN A 25 -5.98 -13.27 8.22
C GLN A 25 -7.19 -13.80 7.46
N LEU A 26 -7.00 -14.83 6.64
CA LEU A 26 -8.07 -15.70 6.14
C LEU A 26 -8.09 -16.96 7.00
N THR A 27 -9.18 -17.21 7.72
CA THR A 27 -9.34 -18.40 8.56
C THR A 27 -9.63 -19.65 7.73
N PRO A 28 -9.45 -20.87 8.28
CA PRO A 28 -9.89 -22.10 7.63
C PRO A 28 -11.39 -22.12 7.26
N ALA A 29 -12.22 -21.39 8.02
CA ALA A 29 -13.65 -21.25 7.78
C ALA A 29 -13.99 -20.22 6.67
N GLY A 30 -13.00 -19.55 6.08
CA GLY A 30 -13.21 -18.57 5.00
C GLY A 30 -13.47 -17.14 5.48
N THR A 31 -13.31 -16.84 6.76
CA THR A 31 -13.53 -15.50 7.33
C THR A 31 -12.27 -14.65 7.24
N TYR A 32 -12.42 -13.38 6.83
CA TYR A 32 -11.35 -12.40 6.81
C TYR A 32 -11.33 -11.54 8.08
N TYR A 33 -10.17 -11.42 8.72
CA TYR A 33 -9.93 -10.47 9.81
C TYR A 33 -8.86 -9.46 9.40
N ASN A 34 -9.18 -8.17 9.48
CA ASN A 34 -8.19 -7.11 9.29
C ASN A 34 -7.17 -7.15 10.43
N LEU A 35 -5.88 -7.21 10.09
CA LEU A 35 -4.79 -7.27 11.05
C LEU A 35 -4.04 -5.94 11.14
N SER A 36 -3.70 -5.36 9.99
CA SER A 36 -3.00 -4.09 9.91
C SER A 36 -3.22 -3.48 8.53
N TYR A 37 -2.91 -2.20 8.40
CA TYR A 37 -2.92 -1.52 7.11
C TYR A 37 -1.87 -0.41 7.07
N TYR A 38 -1.56 0.02 5.86
CA TYR A 38 -0.79 1.20 5.54
C TYR A 38 -1.50 1.98 4.44
N ILE A 39 -1.45 3.31 4.51
CA ILE A 39 -1.85 4.21 3.44
C ILE A 39 -0.69 5.17 3.23
N GLY A 40 -0.26 5.35 1.99
CA GLY A 40 0.81 6.28 1.65
C GLY A 40 0.60 6.93 0.30
N ARG A 41 1.22 8.09 0.13
CA ARG A 41 1.32 8.80 -1.14
C ARG A 41 2.68 8.54 -1.74
N ALA A 42 2.72 8.04 -2.97
CA ALA A 42 3.96 7.63 -3.61
C ALA A 42 4.98 8.76 -3.69
N SER A 43 4.55 10.00 -3.95
CA SER A 43 5.47 11.13 -4.00
C SER A 43 6.21 11.42 -2.68
N PHE A 44 5.70 10.94 -1.54
CA PHE A 44 6.31 11.13 -0.22
C PHE A 44 7.05 9.89 0.29
N ALA A 45 7.13 8.82 -0.51
CA ALA A 45 7.74 7.57 -0.05
C ALA A 45 9.25 7.69 0.24
N LYS A 46 9.95 8.54 -0.51
CA LYS A 46 11.39 8.78 -0.35
C LYS A 46 11.71 9.79 0.75
N ASP A 47 10.85 10.79 0.91
CA ASP A 47 11.04 11.93 1.80
C ASP A 47 9.65 12.39 2.26
N THR A 48 9.39 12.38 3.57
CA THR A 48 8.08 12.76 4.12
C THR A 48 7.86 14.27 4.18
N GLU A 49 8.91 15.07 4.04
CA GLU A 49 8.85 16.53 4.04
C GLU A 49 8.76 17.09 2.61
N ARG A 50 9.34 16.39 1.62
CA ARG A 50 9.41 16.86 0.23
C ARG A 50 8.85 15.87 -0.77
N ARG A 51 7.94 16.35 -1.63
CA ARG A 51 7.38 15.56 -2.73
C ARG A 51 8.41 15.30 -3.83
N ASN A 52 8.54 14.03 -4.19
CA ASN A 52 9.29 13.52 -5.33
C ASN A 52 8.29 12.86 -6.30
N LEU A 53 7.84 13.59 -7.32
CA LEU A 53 6.85 13.07 -8.27
C LEU A 53 7.39 11.86 -9.03
N LEU A 54 6.47 10.97 -9.41
CA LEU A 54 6.75 9.82 -10.25
C LEU A 54 6.90 10.25 -11.71
N ILE A 55 7.70 9.49 -12.46
CA ILE A 55 7.79 9.62 -13.90
C ILE A 55 6.77 8.65 -14.52
N PRO A 56 5.76 9.13 -15.26
CA PRO A 56 4.76 8.26 -15.85
C PRO A 56 5.37 7.14 -16.71
N ASN A 57 4.82 5.94 -16.57
CA ASN A 57 5.19 4.70 -17.26
C ASN A 57 6.61 4.20 -16.98
N GLN A 58 7.29 4.74 -15.96
CA GLN A 58 8.57 4.25 -15.49
C GLN A 58 8.40 3.42 -14.21
N ASN A 59 9.11 2.29 -14.13
CA ASN A 59 9.16 1.50 -12.90
C ASN A 59 9.70 2.36 -11.76
N THR A 60 8.91 2.42 -10.69
CA THR A 60 9.24 3.11 -9.44
C THR A 60 9.20 2.10 -8.31
N GLN A 61 10.15 2.24 -7.38
CA GLN A 61 10.20 1.48 -6.14
C GLN A 61 9.86 2.40 -4.97
N VAL A 62 8.94 1.95 -4.12
CA VAL A 62 8.60 2.64 -2.86
C VAL A 62 8.66 1.66 -1.70
N SER A 63 9.07 2.13 -0.54
CA SER A 63 9.12 1.35 0.69
C SER A 63 8.43 2.09 1.82
N PHE A 64 7.99 1.36 2.85
CA PHE A 64 7.44 1.98 4.06
C PHE A 64 7.51 1.06 5.28
N THR A 65 7.67 1.70 6.44
CA THR A 65 7.88 1.03 7.74
C THR A 65 6.86 1.44 8.81
N ASN A 66 5.96 2.37 8.49
CA ASN A 66 5.05 3.02 9.45
C ASN A 66 3.64 2.40 9.47
N SER A 67 3.55 1.06 9.42
CA SER A 67 2.26 0.39 9.61
C SER A 67 1.88 0.26 11.09
N LYS A 68 0.60 0.05 11.35
CA LYS A 68 0.07 -0.22 12.71
C LYS A 68 0.57 -1.58 13.21
N LEU A 69 0.97 -1.64 14.49
CA LEU A 69 1.34 -2.87 15.17
C LEU A 69 0.08 -3.61 15.66
N ILE A 70 0.04 -4.93 15.47
CA ILE A 70 -1.00 -5.83 15.97
C ILE A 70 -0.33 -7.03 16.67
N SER A 71 -0.94 -7.57 17.71
CA SER A 71 -0.55 -8.87 18.28
C SER A 71 -1.75 -9.82 18.22
N LYS A 72 -1.63 -10.88 17.43
CA LYS A 72 -2.68 -11.89 17.26
C LYS A 72 -2.07 -13.25 16.99
N LYS A 73 -2.49 -14.24 17.76
CA LYS A 73 -2.24 -15.66 17.46
C LYS A 73 -3.16 -16.08 16.32
N LEU A 74 -2.56 -16.63 15.25
CA LEU A 74 -3.28 -17.13 14.10
C LEU A 74 -3.65 -18.60 14.32
N GLU A 75 -4.86 -18.96 13.94
CA GLU A 75 -5.34 -20.35 14.00
C GLU A 75 -4.58 -21.21 12.97
N LYS A 76 -4.29 -22.47 13.30
CA LYS A 76 -3.69 -23.41 12.35
C LYS A 76 -4.55 -23.51 11.09
N GLY A 77 -3.90 -23.49 9.92
CA GLY A 77 -4.59 -23.49 8.63
C GLY A 77 -5.02 -22.12 8.14
N SER A 78 -4.83 -21.06 8.93
CA SER A 78 -5.02 -19.69 8.45
C SER A 78 -4.00 -19.33 7.36
N ARG A 79 -4.39 -18.41 6.48
CA ARG A 79 -3.52 -17.80 5.48
C ARG A 79 -3.37 -16.31 5.75
N ILE A 80 -2.20 -15.78 5.42
CA ILE A 80 -2.00 -14.34 5.33
C ILE A 80 -2.42 -13.90 3.93
N VAL A 81 -3.26 -12.87 3.85
CA VAL A 81 -3.68 -12.26 2.59
C VAL A 81 -3.31 -10.78 2.64
N ILE A 82 -2.71 -10.28 1.57
CA ILE A 82 -2.34 -8.88 1.44
C ILE A 82 -3.06 -8.32 0.22
N VAL A 83 -3.77 -7.23 0.44
CA VAL A 83 -4.47 -6.50 -0.62
C VAL A 83 -3.71 -5.21 -0.87
N VAL A 84 -3.23 -5.02 -2.09
CA VAL A 84 -2.61 -3.77 -2.55
C VAL A 84 -3.63 -3.04 -3.41
N ASN A 85 -3.99 -1.81 -3.03
CA ASN A 85 -5.04 -1.04 -3.68
C ASN A 85 -4.64 0.42 -3.86
N VAL A 86 -5.23 1.08 -4.85
CA VAL A 86 -5.22 2.55 -4.94
C VAL A 86 -6.23 3.11 -3.94
N ASN A 87 -5.80 4.08 -3.12
CA ASN A 87 -6.65 4.66 -2.09
C ASN A 87 -7.62 5.68 -2.72
N LYS A 88 -8.92 5.35 -2.70
CA LYS A 88 -10.03 6.23 -3.11
C LYS A 88 -11.09 6.32 -2.01
N ASN A 89 -10.65 6.40 -0.76
CA ASN A 89 -11.52 6.51 0.41
C ASN A 89 -12.28 7.86 0.39
N ASN A 90 -13.60 7.83 0.57
CA ASN A 90 -14.45 9.04 0.63
C ASN A 90 -14.16 9.92 1.86
N ASN A 91 -13.49 9.38 2.88
CA ASN A 91 -13.02 10.13 4.05
C ASN A 91 -11.60 10.69 3.87
N ALA A 92 -10.97 10.48 2.71
CA ALA A 92 -9.66 11.00 2.38
C ALA A 92 -9.74 11.87 1.14
N GLN A 93 -8.77 12.77 1.00
CA GLN A 93 -8.58 13.50 -0.23
C GLN A 93 -8.17 12.55 -1.36
N ILE A 94 -8.81 12.69 -2.52
CA ILE A 94 -8.51 11.85 -3.68
C ILE A 94 -7.32 12.45 -4.43
N ASN A 95 -6.28 11.63 -4.63
CA ASN A 95 -5.16 11.93 -5.52
C ASN A 95 -5.52 11.48 -6.95
N TYR A 96 -5.74 12.43 -7.86
CA TYR A 96 -6.02 12.19 -9.28
C TYR A 96 -4.75 12.03 -10.11
N GLY A 97 -3.58 12.23 -9.50
CA GLY A 97 -2.28 11.88 -10.06
C GLY A 97 -1.72 12.90 -11.05
N THR A 98 -2.20 14.15 -11.02
CA THR A 98 -1.70 15.20 -11.94
C THR A 98 -0.31 15.71 -11.53
N GLY A 99 0.03 15.54 -10.25
CA GLY A 99 1.26 16.06 -9.64
C GLY A 99 1.12 17.50 -9.12
N LYS A 100 -0.04 18.14 -9.28
CA LYS A 100 -0.36 19.41 -8.61
C LYS A 100 -0.45 19.23 -7.10
N ASP A 101 -0.61 20.33 -6.37
CA ASP A 101 -1.15 20.23 -5.01
C ASP A 101 -2.51 19.52 -5.08
N VAL A 102 -2.63 18.43 -4.32
CA VAL A 102 -3.83 17.60 -4.30
C VAL A 102 -5.08 18.39 -3.84
N ASN A 103 -4.90 19.48 -3.09
CA ASN A 103 -5.96 20.42 -2.71
C ASN A 103 -6.59 21.16 -3.89
N LEU A 104 -5.89 21.20 -5.02
CA LEU A 104 -6.33 21.86 -6.24
C LEU A 104 -6.81 20.86 -7.30
N GLU A 105 -6.68 19.55 -7.05
CA GLU A 105 -7.18 18.52 -7.94
C GLU A 105 -8.68 18.27 -7.72
N SER A 106 -9.37 17.85 -8.79
CA SER A 106 -10.79 17.56 -8.77
C SER A 106 -11.14 16.45 -9.75
N ILE A 107 -12.41 16.05 -9.78
CA ILE A 107 -12.91 15.08 -10.77
C ILE A 107 -12.65 15.49 -12.22
N LYS A 108 -12.47 16.80 -12.50
CA LYS A 108 -12.09 17.30 -13.82
C LYS A 108 -10.70 16.84 -14.26
N ASP A 109 -9.82 16.47 -13.33
CA ASP A 109 -8.49 15.94 -13.61
C ASP A 109 -8.50 14.42 -13.89
N ALA A 110 -9.66 13.77 -13.82
CA ALA A 110 -9.83 12.33 -14.01
C ALA A 110 -10.08 11.89 -15.46
N GLU A 111 -9.73 12.71 -16.45
CA GLU A 111 -10.02 12.45 -17.89
C GLU A 111 -9.40 11.15 -18.40
N THR A 112 -8.20 10.82 -17.91
CA THR A 112 -7.52 9.55 -18.23
C THR A 112 -7.61 8.61 -17.02
N PRO A 113 -8.09 7.37 -17.19
CA PRO A 113 -8.04 6.34 -16.15
C PRO A 113 -6.62 6.13 -15.63
N LEU A 114 -6.49 5.84 -14.33
CA LEU A 114 -5.24 5.37 -13.77
C LEU A 114 -4.98 3.95 -14.25
N GLU A 115 -3.85 3.73 -14.89
CA GLU A 115 -3.29 2.43 -15.19
C GLU A 115 -2.14 2.17 -14.23
N ILE A 116 -2.12 0.99 -13.61
CA ILE A 116 -1.07 0.57 -12.68
C ILE A 116 -0.66 -0.87 -12.99
N SER A 117 0.65 -1.09 -13.11
CA SER A 117 1.25 -2.41 -13.24
C SER A 117 2.17 -2.67 -12.07
N PHE A 118 1.95 -3.79 -11.37
CA PHE A 118 2.88 -4.27 -10.35
C PHE A 118 3.82 -5.29 -10.97
N THR A 119 5.08 -5.26 -10.57
CA THR A 119 6.06 -6.25 -11.03
C THR A 119 6.25 -7.36 -10.00
N GLY A 120 6.86 -8.47 -10.42
CA GLY A 120 7.25 -9.57 -9.52
C GLY A 120 8.43 -9.25 -8.59
N LYS A 121 8.91 -8.00 -8.54
CA LYS A 121 10.08 -7.59 -7.73
C LYS A 121 9.71 -6.94 -6.39
N SER A 122 8.43 -6.97 -6.02
CA SER A 122 7.95 -6.44 -4.75
C SER A 122 8.18 -7.45 -3.60
N SER A 123 8.51 -6.98 -2.40
CA SER A 123 8.73 -7.83 -1.21
C SER A 123 8.14 -7.23 0.07
N ILE A 124 7.59 -8.08 0.92
CA ILE A 124 6.96 -7.73 2.20
C ILE A 124 7.61 -8.54 3.32
N SER A 125 7.83 -7.88 4.45
CA SER A 125 8.31 -8.48 5.69
C SER A 125 7.25 -8.40 6.79
N LEU A 126 7.05 -9.52 7.50
CA LEU A 126 6.11 -9.64 8.61
C LEU A 126 6.85 -10.10 9.87
N ALA A 127 6.73 -9.34 10.95
CA ALA A 127 7.27 -9.77 12.25
C ALA A 127 6.36 -10.87 12.85
N VAL A 128 6.79 -12.13 12.73
CA VAL A 128 6.10 -13.30 13.29
C VAL A 128 6.84 -13.81 14.51
N TRP A 129 6.09 -14.10 15.58
CA TRP A 129 6.61 -14.79 16.76
C TRP A 129 6.24 -16.27 16.69
N ASN A 130 7.20 -17.16 17.00
CA ASN A 130 6.97 -18.60 17.00
C ASN A 130 7.29 -19.20 18.38
N ASP A 131 6.25 -19.63 19.10
CA ASP A 131 6.36 -20.21 20.45
C ASP A 131 7.02 -21.60 20.46
N SER A 132 7.11 -22.31 19.33
CA SER A 132 7.61 -23.70 19.28
C SER A 132 9.14 -23.84 19.19
N LYS A 133 9.90 -22.79 19.51
CA LYS A 133 11.38 -22.78 19.52
C LYS A 133 12.02 -22.85 20.92
N ASN A 134 11.30 -23.33 21.92
CA ASN A 134 11.85 -23.66 23.25
C ASN A 134 11.85 -25.17 23.48
#